data_AF-A0A1A8T2R0-F1
#
_entry.id   AF-A0A1A8T2R0-F1
#
_cell.length_a   1.000
_cell.length_b   1.000
_cell.length_c   1.000
_cell.angle_alpha   90.00
_cell.angle_beta   90.00
_cell.angle_gamma   90.00
#
_symmetry.space_group_name_H-M   'P 1'
#
loop_
_entity.id
_entity.type
_entity.pdbx_description
1 polymer ?
#
loop_
_entity_poly.entity_id
_entity_poly.type
_entity_poly.pdbx_seq_one_letter_code
_entity_poly.pdbx_strand_id
1 'polypeptide(L)' 'MELVTASALQTDLDTMMKKVCDTQTPIMIDRGKEPAVVMMSVDCFKALEEATTLFDNYANSKDILQNIAKKESDTD' A
#
# COMPACT_ATOMS: atom_id res chain seq x y z
N MET A 1 -10.53 -1.39 -1.16
CA MET A 1 -10.28 -0.43 -0.07
C MET A 1 -11.61 -0.12 0.58
N GLU A 2 -11.73 -0.36 1.87
CA GLU A 2 -12.93 -0.15 2.68
C GLU A 2 -12.98 1.30 3.20
N LEU A 3 -14.18 1.88 3.32
CA LEU A 3 -14.41 3.21 3.89
C LEU A 3 -14.98 3.06 5.30
N VAL A 4 -14.35 3.72 6.28
CA VAL A 4 -14.74 3.70 7.69
C VAL A 4 -14.83 5.13 8.20
N THR A 5 -15.79 5.45 9.05
CA THR A 5 -15.88 6.78 9.68
C THR A 5 -14.91 6.91 10.85
N ALA A 6 -14.46 8.12 11.15
CA ALA A 6 -13.59 8.38 12.30
C ALA A 6 -14.21 7.94 13.63
N SER A 7 -15.54 8.00 13.78
CA SER A 7 -16.25 7.53 14.98
C SER A 7 -16.25 6.01 15.11
N ALA A 8 -16.45 5.28 14.02
CA ALA A 8 -16.35 3.82 14.01
C ALA A 8 -14.93 3.37 14.34
N LEU A 9 -13.92 4.05 13.76
CA LEU A 9 -12.52 3.77 14.04
C LEU A 9 -12.15 3.97 15.52
N GLN A 10 -12.61 5.05 16.14
CA GLN A 10 -12.33 5.31 17.57
C GLN A 10 -12.93 4.26 18.50
N THR A 11 -14.02 3.62 18.10
CA THR A 11 -14.71 2.62 18.92
C THR A 11 -14.00 1.27 18.88
N ASP A 12 -13.28 0.97 17.79
CA ASP A 12 -12.69 -0.36 17.53
C ASP A 12 -11.29 -0.27 16.91
N LEU A 13 -10.47 0.66 17.41
CA LEU A 13 -9.17 1.00 16.81
C LEU A 13 -8.23 -0.21 16.77
N ASP A 14 -8.12 -0.97 17.86
CA ASP A 14 -7.22 -2.11 17.97
C ASP A 14 -7.55 -3.21 16.96
N THR A 15 -8.83 -3.53 16.80
CA THR A 15 -9.29 -4.53 15.83
C THR A 15 -9.02 -4.07 14.40
N MET A 16 -9.24 -2.79 14.11
CA MET A 16 -9.00 -2.23 12.78
C MET A 16 -7.50 -2.19 12.46
N MET A 17 -6.65 -1.80 13.40
CA MET A 17 -5.19 -1.85 13.25
C MET A 17 -4.71 -3.28 13.00
N LYS A 18 -5.20 -4.25 13.77
CA LYS A 18 -4.88 -5.66 13.57
C LYS A 18 -5.32 -6.16 12.21
N LYS A 19 -6.56 -5.86 11.79
CA LYS A 19 -7.09 -6.23 10.47
C LYS A 19 -6.23 -5.70 9.34
N VAL A 20 -5.80 -4.44 9.41
CA VAL A 20 -4.92 -3.83 8.39
C VAL A 20 -3.56 -4.55 8.32
N CYS A 21 -2.97 -4.92 9.46
CA CYS A 21 -1.74 -5.71 9.48
C CYS A 21 -1.94 -7.15 8.96
N ASP A 22 -3.00 -7.84 9.37
CA ASP A 22 -3.24 -9.24 9.01
C ASP A 22 -3.60 -9.38 7.52
N THR A 23 -4.34 -8.42 6.97
CA THR A 23 -4.82 -8.46 5.57
C THR A 23 -3.94 -7.71 4.59
N GLN A 24 -2.95 -6.95 5.08
CA GLN A 24 -2.12 -6.04 4.26
C GLN A 24 -2.96 -5.16 3.32
N THR A 25 -4.18 -4.80 3.76
CA THR A 25 -5.15 -4.06 2.96
C THR A 25 -5.45 -2.72 3.63
N PRO A 26 -5.21 -1.57 2.97
CA PRO A 26 -5.47 -0.27 3.55
C PRO A 26 -6.96 0.03 3.67
N ILE A 27 -7.31 0.85 4.67
CA ILE A 27 -8.65 1.40 4.86
C ILE A 27 -8.64 2.92 4.75
N MET A 28 -9.69 3.49 4.16
CA MET A 28 -9.93 4.92 4.10
C MET A 28 -10.77 5.36 5.30
N ILE A 29 -10.35 6.43 5.95
CA ILE A 29 -11.01 7.00 7.12
C ILE A 29 -11.66 8.32 6.72
N ASP A 30 -12.99 8.33 6.68
CA ASP A 30 -13.80 9.53 6.50
C ASP A 30 -13.90 10.30 7.82
N ARG A 31 -13.49 11.57 7.78
CA ARG A 31 -13.49 12.50 8.91
C ARG A 31 -14.55 13.59 8.76
N GLY A 32 -15.53 13.38 7.88
CA GLY A 32 -16.67 14.25 7.65
C GLY A 32 -16.26 15.52 6.91
N LYS A 33 -16.06 16.62 7.64
CA LYS A 33 -15.65 17.91 7.06
C LYS A 33 -14.14 18.06 6.92
N GLU A 34 -13.38 17.18 7.58
CA GLU A 34 -11.92 17.17 7.53
C GLU A 34 -11.40 16.30 6.38
N PRO A 35 -10.18 16.54 5.88
CA PRO A 35 -9.57 15.68 4.87
C PRO A 35 -9.52 14.22 5.32
N ALA A 36 -9.92 13.32 4.42
CA ALA A 36 -9.84 11.89 4.61
C ALA A 36 -8.37 11.44 4.73
N VAL A 37 -8.15 10.38 5.50
CA VAL A 37 -6.82 9.78 5.70
C VAL A 37 -6.88 8.29 5.41
N VAL A 38 -5.73 7.68 5.14
CA VAL A 38 -5.61 6.23 4.93
C VAL A 38 -4.82 5.63 6.08
N MET A 39 -5.30 4.52 6.62
CA MET A 39 -4.53 3.70 7.55
C MET A 39 -4.05 2.44 6.82
N MET A 40 -2.76 2.14 6.94
CA MET A 40 -2.10 0.97 6.35
C MET A 40 -1.04 0.42 7.32
N SER A 41 -0.58 -0.81 7.09
CA SER A 41 0.52 -1.38 7.86
C SER A 41 1.81 -0.64 7.53
N VAL A 42 2.76 -0.65 8.47
CA VAL A 42 4.10 -0.09 8.24
C VAL A 42 4.80 -0.83 7.09
N ASP A 43 4.58 -2.14 6.97
CA ASP A 43 5.18 -2.95 5.90
C ASP A 43 4.62 -2.57 4.53
N CYS A 44 3.30 -2.37 4.40
CA CYS A 44 2.69 -1.83 3.18
C CYS A 44 3.24 -0.45 2.84
N PHE A 45 3.37 0.44 3.83
CA PHE A 45 3.90 1.78 3.62
C PHE A 45 5.33 1.74 3.08
N LYS A 46 6.21 0.94 3.71
CA LYS A 46 7.59 0.77 3.25
C LYS A 46 7.68 0.16 1.86
N ALA A 47 6.86 -0.86 1.57
CA ALA A 47 6.81 -1.46 0.24
C ALA A 47 6.40 -0.45 -0.84
N LEU A 48 5.50 0.48 -0.51
CA LEU A 48 5.14 1.59 -1.41
C LEU A 48 6.30 2.59 -1.57
N GLU A 49 7.00 2.96 -0.50
CA GLU A 49 8.18 3.84 -0.57
C GLU A 49 9.31 3.23 -1.41
N GLU A 50 9.55 1.92 -1.26
CA GLU A 50 10.52 1.17 -2.06
C GLU A 50 10.11 1.14 -3.54
N ALA A 51 8.83 0.89 -3.84
CA ALA A 51 8.32 0.89 -5.20
C ALA A 51 8.44 2.28 -5.84
N THR A 52 8.09 3.37 -5.14
CA THR A 52 8.23 4.73 -5.68
C THR A 52 9.68 5.09 -5.92
N THR A 53 10.59 4.66 -5.04
CA THR A 53 12.04 4.84 -5.23
C THR A 53 12.55 4.09 -6.47
N LEU A 54 11.99 2.92 -6.77
CA LEU A 54 12.29 2.15 -7.98
C LEU A 54 11.81 2.85 -9.26
N PHE A 55 10.67 3.56 -9.18
CA PHE A 55 10.12 4.32 -10.30
C PHE A 55 10.81 5.66 -10.50
N ASP A 56 11.21 6.37 -9.45
CA ASP A 56 11.86 7.69 -9.57
C ASP A 56 13.27 7.59 -10.19
N ASN A 57 13.95 6.46 -10.04
CA ASN A 57 15.24 6.17 -10.68
C ASN A 57 15.08 5.68 -12.13
N TYR A 58 14.40 6.46 -12.97
CA TYR A 58 14.05 6.17 -14.39
C TYR A 58 15.24 5.97 -15.37
N ALA A 59 16.42 5.60 -14.87
CA ALA A 59 17.47 4.90 -15.63
C ALA A 59 17.42 3.37 -15.45
N ASN A 60 16.98 2.87 -14.28
CA ASN A 60 16.96 1.45 -13.93
C ASN A 60 15.63 0.74 -14.25
N SER A 61 14.52 1.46 -14.42
CA SER A 61 13.20 0.82 -14.68
C SER A 61 13.13 0.13 -16.04
N LYS A 62 13.90 0.60 -17.04
CA LYS A 62 14.03 -0.07 -18.35
C LYS A 62 14.76 -1.41 -18.21
N ASP A 63 15.82 -1.45 -17.42
CA ASP A 63 16.59 -2.67 -17.17
C ASP A 63 15.78 -3.69 -16.36
N ILE A 64 14.95 -3.24 -15.41
CA ILE A 64 14.05 -4.13 -14.65
C ILE A 64 12.96 -4.72 -15.55
N LEU A 65 12.32 -3.91 -16.40
CA LEU A 65 11.35 -4.41 -17.37
C LEU A 65 12.00 -5.38 -18.38
N GLN A 66 13.22 -5.11 -18.81
CA GLN A 66 13.99 -6.02 -19.68
C GLN A 66 14.38 -7.32 -18.96
N ASN A 67 14.74 -7.26 -17.68
CA ASN A 67 15.07 -8.44 -16.89
C ASN A 67 13.84 -9.30 -16.58
N ILE A 68 12.68 -8.70 -16.32
CA ILE A 68 11.42 -9.43 -16.16
C ILE A 68 11.06 -10.12 -17.48
N ALA A 69 11.09 -9.39 -18.61
CA ALA A 69 10.81 -9.96 -19.92
C ALA A 69 11.78 -11.10 -20.30
N LYS A 70 13.07 -10.96 -19.99
CA LYS A 70 14.07 -12.02 -20.22
C LYS A 70 13.83 -13.25 -19.35
N LYS A 71 13.42 -13.05 -18.09
CA LYS A 71 13.15 -14.15 -17.17
C LYS A 71 11.89 -14.94 -17.56
N GLU A 72 10.92 -14.27 -18.19
CA GLU A 72 9.74 -14.93 -18.77
C GLU A 72 10.07 -15.71 -20.05
N SER A 73 11.04 -15.27 -20.86
CA SER A 73 11.46 -15.99 -22.08
C SER A 73 12.39 -17.18 -21.84
N ASP A 74 13.08 -17.23 -20.71
CA ASP A 74 13.99 -18.33 -20.34
C ASP A 74 13.25 -19.50 -19.62
N THR A 75 11.92 -19.46 -19.55
CA THR A 75 11.08 -20.50 -18.90
C THR A 75 10.37 -21.44 -19.90
N ASP A 76 10.72 -21.40 -21.19
CA ASP A 76 10.34 -22.41 -22.21
C ASP A 76 11.43 -23.48 -22.43
#